data_AF-A0A3B8V441-F1
#
_entry.id   AF-A0A3B8V441-F1
#
_cell.length_a   1.000
_cell.length_b   1.000
_cell.length_c   1.000
_cell.angle_alpha   90.00
_cell.angle_beta   90.00
_cell.angle_gamma   90.00
#
_symmetry.space_group_name_H-M   'P 1'
#
loop_
_entity.id
_entity.type
_entity.pdbx_description
1 polymer ?
#
loop_
_entity_poly.entity_id
_entity_poly.type
_entity_poly.pdbx_seq_one_letter_code
_entity_poly.pdbx_strand_id
1 'polypeptide(L)'
;VTDQHSQVQLYTEGPYDKVVTFLSLKKYACEFPIPHGCEDIPDVAFLGGHTMEELIQAENAATAYALTKAGRMNYTLYIPELNAFTLGELLFLFELQTAYAGAMFNIDTFNQP
;
A
#
# COMPACT_ATOMS: atom_id res chain seq x y z
N VAL A 1 7.02 -5.40 2.57
CA VAL A 1 7.52 -5.54 3.95
C VAL A 1 8.62 -4.54 4.35
N THR A 2 9.51 -4.10 3.45
CA THR A 2 10.71 -3.30 3.81
C THR A 2 10.44 -2.05 4.67
N ASP A 3 9.41 -1.26 4.33
CA ASP A 3 9.15 -0.01 5.05
C ASP A 3 8.39 -0.18 6.38
N GLN A 4 7.77 -1.34 6.63
CA GLN A 4 7.13 -1.61 7.93
C GLN A 4 8.16 -1.73 9.05
N HIS A 5 9.37 -2.16 8.73
CA HIS A 5 10.45 -2.34 9.70
C HIS A 5 11.35 -1.11 9.87
N SER A 6 11.08 -0.03 9.13
CA SER A 6 11.88 1.20 9.19
C SER A 6 11.04 2.45 9.50
N GLN A 7 9.82 2.56 8.99
CA GLN A 7 9.06 3.81 9.03
C GLN A 7 7.65 3.71 9.63
N VAL A 8 7.08 2.52 9.82
CA VAL A 8 5.72 2.40 10.38
C VAL A 8 5.61 3.00 11.79
N GLN A 9 6.66 2.93 12.61
CA GLN A 9 6.64 3.59 13.91
C GLN A 9 6.54 5.12 13.76
N LEU A 10 7.26 5.73 12.81
CA LEU A 10 7.12 7.15 12.49
C LEU A 10 5.71 7.49 11.99
N TYR A 11 5.11 6.63 11.17
CA TYR A 11 3.76 6.86 10.64
C TYR A 11 2.67 6.73 11.72
N THR A 12 2.90 5.89 12.73
CA THR A 12 1.91 5.60 13.78
C THR A 12 2.06 6.51 14.99
N GLU A 13 3.28 6.76 15.45
CA GLU A 13 3.58 7.47 16.71
C GLU A 13 4.22 8.85 16.48
N GLY A 14 4.67 9.15 15.27
CA GLY A 14 5.26 10.44 14.93
C GLY A 14 4.25 11.59 14.83
N PRO A 15 4.70 12.77 14.35
CA PRO A 15 3.85 13.93 14.15
C PRO A 15 2.66 13.63 13.23
N TYR A 16 1.52 14.28 13.50
CA TYR A 16 0.30 14.14 12.70
C TYR A 16 0.27 15.09 11.51
N ASP A 17 1.17 14.86 10.55
CA ASP A 17 1.43 15.73 9.40
C ASP A 17 1.51 14.93 8.08
N LYS A 18 0.89 13.75 8.05
CA LYS A 18 0.93 12.81 6.91
C LYS A 18 -0.46 12.33 6.53
N VAL A 19 -0.63 12.11 5.23
CA VAL A 19 -1.70 11.30 4.65
C VAL A 19 -1.02 10.13 3.94
N VAL A 20 -1.39 8.91 4.28
CA VAL A 20 -0.76 7.70 3.73
C VAL A 20 -1.62 7.10 2.63
N THR A 21 -1.08 7.00 1.42
CA THR A 21 -1.73 6.32 0.30
C THR A 21 -1.12 4.94 0.09
N PHE A 22 -1.92 3.88 0.20
CA PHE A 22 -1.50 2.54 -0.17
C PHE A 22 -1.87 2.25 -1.63
N LEU A 23 -0.92 1.68 -2.38
CA LEU A 23 -1.20 1.06 -3.68
C LEU A 23 -1.27 -0.45 -3.48
N SER A 24 -2.42 -1.06 -3.75
CA SER A 24 -2.63 -2.49 -3.55
C SER A 24 -3.10 -3.18 -4.83
N LEU A 25 -2.43 -4.26 -5.23
CA LEU A 25 -2.88 -5.09 -6.33
C LEU A 25 -3.99 -6.04 -5.88
N LYS A 26 -5.04 -6.21 -6.69
CA LYS A 26 -6.04 -7.27 -6.48
C LYS A 26 -5.55 -8.62 -7.00
N LYS A 27 -4.82 -8.62 -8.10
CA LYS A 27 -4.23 -9.80 -8.73
C LYS A 27 -2.75 -9.59 -8.99
N TYR A 28 -1.95 -10.54 -8.53
CA TYR A 28 -0.50 -10.58 -8.75
C TYR A 28 -0.18 -11.34 -10.05
N ALA A 29 1.02 -11.13 -10.58
CA ALA A 29 1.45 -11.72 -11.86
C ALA A 29 1.71 -13.23 -11.77
N CYS A 30 2.04 -13.73 -10.59
CA CYS A 30 2.17 -15.13 -10.27
C CYS A 30 1.53 -15.40 -8.92
N GLU A 31 1.26 -16.68 -8.65
CA GLU A 31 0.92 -17.18 -7.32
C GLU A 31 2.15 -17.87 -6.74
N PHE A 32 2.50 -17.54 -5.49
CA PHE A 32 3.62 -18.17 -4.80
C PHE A 32 3.13 -18.86 -3.52
N PRO A 33 2.88 -20.17 -3.55
CA PRO A 33 2.42 -20.89 -2.38
C PRO A 33 3.52 -20.95 -1.32
N ILE A 34 3.14 -20.74 -0.06
CA ILE A 34 4.00 -20.92 1.10
C ILE A 34 3.99 -22.42 1.45
N PRO A 35 5.14 -23.11 1.32
CA PRO A 35 5.18 -24.55 1.53
C PRO A 35 4.94 -24.91 2.99
N HIS A 36 4.40 -26.11 3.20
CA HIS A 36 4.47 -26.82 4.46
C HIS A 36 5.93 -27.20 4.78
N GLY A 37 6.25 -27.44 6.06
CA GLY A 37 7.60 -27.83 6.48
C GLY A 37 8.16 -27.12 7.72
N CYS A 38 7.35 -26.28 8.38
CA CYS A 38 7.71 -25.65 9.66
C CYS A 38 6.67 -25.95 10.75
N GLU A 39 6.01 -27.11 10.68
CA GLU A 39 4.95 -27.53 11.60
C GLU A 39 5.42 -27.54 13.06
N ASP A 40 6.70 -27.83 13.27
CA ASP A 40 7.35 -27.83 14.59
C ASP A 40 7.57 -26.42 15.17
N ILE A 41 7.31 -25.36 14.39
CA ILE A 41 7.44 -23.95 14.78
C ILE A 41 6.06 -23.29 14.70
N PRO A 42 5.24 -23.32 15.77
CA PRO A 42 3.85 -22.84 15.74
C PRO A 42 3.68 -21.39 15.23
N ASP A 43 4.66 -20.54 15.53
CA ASP A 43 4.65 -19.11 15.17
C ASP A 43 4.76 -18.85 13.66
N VAL A 44 5.15 -19.84 12.86
CA VAL A 44 5.20 -19.73 11.39
C VAL A 44 4.42 -20.85 10.69
N ALA A 45 4.10 -21.94 11.38
CA ALA A 45 3.35 -23.07 10.84
C ALA A 45 2.01 -22.66 10.22
N PHE A 46 1.35 -21.64 10.79
CA PHE A 46 0.07 -21.14 10.31
C PHE A 46 0.12 -20.53 8.89
N LEU A 47 1.32 -20.19 8.40
CA LEU A 47 1.50 -19.66 7.04
C LEU A 47 1.51 -20.78 5.98
N GLY A 48 1.78 -22.02 6.37
CA GLY A 48 1.81 -23.15 5.44
C GLY A 48 0.44 -23.38 4.79
N GLY A 49 0.41 -23.49 3.46
CA GLY A 49 -0.83 -23.68 2.69
C GLY A 49 -1.51 -22.38 2.27
N HIS A 50 -1.02 -21.22 2.72
CA HIS A 50 -1.36 -19.90 2.18
C HIS A 50 -0.47 -19.52 1.00
N THR A 51 -0.76 -18.38 0.38
CA THR A 51 0.11 -17.80 -0.65
C THR A 51 0.77 -16.50 -0.19
N MET A 52 1.89 -16.13 -0.81
CA MET A 52 2.55 -14.86 -0.53
C MET A 52 1.65 -13.65 -0.84
N GLU A 53 0.77 -13.78 -1.83
CA GLU A 53 -0.21 -12.77 -2.19
C GLU A 53 -1.21 -12.53 -1.04
N GLU A 54 -1.74 -13.62 -0.45
CA GLU A 54 -2.61 -13.54 0.73
C GLU A 54 -1.89 -12.86 1.90
N LEU A 55 -0.63 -13.23 2.14
CA LEU A 55 0.18 -12.63 3.20
C LEU A 55 0.39 -11.12 2.97
N ILE A 56 0.78 -10.71 1.76
CA ILE A 56 0.99 -9.30 1.43
C ILE A 56 -0.31 -8.49 1.54
N GLN A 57 -1.45 -9.06 1.11
CA GLN A 57 -2.75 -8.42 1.24
C GLN A 57 -3.18 -8.28 2.72
N ALA A 58 -2.93 -9.31 3.52
CA ALA A 58 -3.18 -9.27 4.97
C ALA A 58 -2.31 -8.20 5.65
N GLU A 59 -1.03 -8.11 5.30
CA GLU A 59 -0.12 -7.07 5.80
C GLU A 59 -0.59 -5.65 5.42
N ASN A 60 -1.04 -5.44 4.17
CA ASN A 60 -1.57 -4.15 3.72
C ASN A 60 -2.80 -3.74 4.54
N ALA A 61 -3.77 -4.66 4.66
CA ALA A 61 -5.01 -4.41 5.41
C ALA A 61 -4.75 -4.16 6.90
N ALA A 62 -3.88 -4.96 7.52
CA ALA A 62 -3.48 -4.80 8.92
C ALA A 62 -2.80 -3.45 9.16
N THR A 63 -1.92 -3.02 8.25
CA THR A 63 -1.22 -1.73 8.38
C THR A 63 -2.16 -0.55 8.22
N ALA A 64 -3.05 -0.57 7.21
CA ALA A 64 -4.07 0.46 7.04
C ALA A 64 -5.02 0.55 8.24
N TYR A 65 -5.39 -0.60 8.80
CA TYR A 65 -6.18 -0.66 10.03
C TYR A 65 -5.44 -0.07 11.23
N ALA A 66 -4.15 -0.41 11.41
CA ALA A 66 -3.33 0.12 12.49
C ALA A 66 -3.21 1.65 12.42
N LEU A 67 -2.98 2.21 11.22
CA LEU A 67 -2.98 3.66 10.99
C LEU A 67 -4.34 4.28 11.35
N THR A 68 -5.43 3.66 10.90
CA THR A 68 -6.79 4.12 11.22
C THR A 68 -7.06 4.11 12.74
N LYS A 69 -6.66 3.04 13.44
CA LYS A 69 -6.74 2.91 14.90
C LYS A 69 -5.94 3.99 15.63
N ALA A 70 -4.79 4.38 15.09
CA ALA A 70 -3.95 5.46 15.60
C ALA A 70 -4.44 6.87 15.19
N GLY A 71 -5.62 6.98 14.55
CA GLY A 71 -6.20 8.24 14.12
C GLY A 71 -5.46 8.88 12.93
N ARG A 72 -4.73 8.09 12.15
CA ARG A 72 -3.92 8.56 11.02
C ARG A 72 -4.69 8.48 9.70
N MET A 73 -4.73 9.57 8.95
CA MET A 73 -5.34 9.62 7.62
C MET A 73 -4.64 8.66 6.66
N ASN A 74 -5.41 7.74 6.10
CA ASN A 74 -4.94 6.83 5.08
C ASN A 74 -6.07 6.46 4.12
N TYR A 75 -5.70 6.06 2.90
CA TYR A 75 -6.62 5.44 1.95
C TYR A 75 -5.86 4.47 1.04
N THR A 76 -6.59 3.54 0.43
CA THR A 76 -6.01 2.52 -0.46
C THR A 76 -6.57 2.68 -1.87
N LEU A 77 -5.67 2.77 -2.84
CA LEU A 77 -5.98 2.64 -4.27
C LEU A 77 -5.78 1.19 -4.68
N TYR A 78 -6.87 0.53 -5.07
CA TYR A 78 -6.82 -0.85 -5.56
C TYR A 78 -6.64 -0.88 -7.07
N ILE A 79 -5.57 -1.52 -7.51
CA ILE A 79 -5.23 -1.71 -8.91
C ILE A 79 -5.64 -3.15 -9.28
N PRO A 80 -6.47 -3.38 -10.32
CA PRO A 80 -6.98 -4.71 -10.65
C PRO A 80 -5.87 -5.75 -10.86
N GLU A 81 -4.89 -5.43 -11.69
CA GLU A 81 -3.68 -6.19 -11.94
C GLU A 81 -2.60 -5.24 -12.48
N LEU A 82 -1.32 -5.62 -12.44
CA LEU A 82 -0.25 -4.78 -12.96
C LEU A 82 0.01 -5.08 -14.44
N ASN A 83 -0.35 -4.15 -15.32
CA ASN A 83 -0.04 -4.22 -16.75
C ASN A 83 0.08 -2.79 -17.33
N ALA A 84 0.41 -2.67 -18.62
CA ALA A 84 0.59 -1.36 -19.25
C ALA A 84 -0.68 -0.49 -19.24
N PHE A 85 -1.86 -1.12 -19.31
CA PHE A 85 -3.15 -0.42 -19.30
C PHE A 85 -3.44 0.17 -17.91
N THR A 86 -3.38 -0.64 -16.86
CA THR A 86 -3.64 -0.19 -15.49
C THR A 86 -2.56 0.75 -14.95
N LEU A 87 -1.33 0.62 -15.43
CA LEU A 87 -0.28 1.60 -15.17
C LEU A 87 -0.60 2.96 -15.81
N GLY A 88 -1.11 2.97 -17.05
CA GLY A 88 -1.57 4.18 -17.72
C GLY A 88 -2.72 4.86 -16.97
N GLU A 89 -3.70 4.08 -16.48
CA GLU A 89 -4.78 4.59 -15.62
C GLU A 89 -4.24 5.26 -14.36
N LEU A 90 -3.28 4.62 -13.67
CA LEU A 90 -2.70 5.13 -12.44
C LEU A 90 -1.90 6.42 -12.67
N LEU A 91 -1.09 6.46 -13.74
CA LEU A 91 -0.32 7.65 -14.09
C LEU A 91 -1.24 8.83 -14.39
N PHE A 92 -2.24 8.63 -15.26
CA PHE A 92 -3.17 9.69 -15.62
C PHE A 92 -4.03 10.16 -14.43
N LEU A 93 -4.40 9.24 -13.53
CA LEU A 93 -5.06 9.59 -12.27
C LEU A 93 -4.21 10.56 -11.44
N PHE A 94 -2.91 10.27 -11.27
CA PHE A 94 -2.01 11.14 -10.51
C PHE A 94 -1.68 12.45 -11.21
N GLU A 95 -1.57 12.46 -12.53
CA GLU A 95 -1.44 13.70 -13.33
C GLU A 95 -2.65 14.62 -13.11
N LEU A 96 -3.87 14.08 -13.21
CA LEU A 96 -5.09 14.83 -12.94
C LEU A 96 -5.16 15.27 -11.47
N GLN A 97 -4.88 14.38 -10.52
CA GLN A 97 -4.86 14.73 -9.09
C GLN A 97 -3.92 15.89 -8.82
N THR A 98 -2.74 15.91 -9.47
CA THR A 98 -1.76 16.99 -9.35
C THR A 98 -2.32 18.30 -9.91
N ALA A 99 -2.89 18.28 -11.13
CA ALA A 99 -3.51 19.46 -11.75
C ALA A 99 -4.64 20.05 -10.89
N TYR A 100 -5.53 19.20 -10.36
CA TYR A 100 -6.60 19.65 -9.46
C TYR A 100 -6.05 20.18 -8.14
N ALA A 101 -5.04 19.53 -7.55
CA ALA A 101 -4.42 19.98 -6.32
C ALA A 101 -3.79 21.37 -6.46
N GLY A 102 -3.07 21.64 -7.55
CA GLY A 102 -2.48 22.95 -7.76
C GLY A 102 -3.53 24.06 -7.97
N ALA A 103 -4.63 23.76 -8.67
CA ALA A 103 -5.78 24.67 -8.74
C ALA A 103 -6.40 24.94 -7.36
N MET A 104 -6.57 23.90 -6.53
CA MET A 104 -7.08 24.02 -5.16
C MET A 104 -6.14 24.80 -4.22
N PHE A 105 -4.83 24.69 -4.45
CA PHE A 105 -3.80 25.42 -3.69
C PHE A 105 -3.49 26.82 -4.26
N ASN A 106 -4.18 27.23 -5.33
CA ASN A 106 -3.98 28.51 -6.01
C ASN A 106 -2.52 28.72 -6.48
N ILE A 107 -1.92 27.67 -7.06
CA ILE A 107 -0.58 27.67 -7.66
C ILE A 107 -0.65 27.29 -9.15
N ASP A 108 0.33 27.77 -9.93
CA ASP A 108 0.49 27.30 -11.32
C ASP A 108 1.12 25.91 -11.31
N THR A 109 0.34 24.92 -11.75
CA THR A 109 0.77 23.50 -11.73
C THR A 109 1.66 23.13 -12.90
N PHE A 110 1.79 24.01 -13.89
CA PHE A 110 2.44 23.72 -15.17
C PHE A 110 3.77 24.46 -15.34
N ASN A 111 4.32 25.03 -14.27
CA ASN A 111 5.63 25.67 -14.26
C ASN A 111 6.53 25.13 -13.13
N GLN A 112 7.84 25.39 -13.25
CA GLN A 112 8.85 25.06 -12.25
C GLN A 112 9.99 26.11 -12.32
N PRO A 113 9.89 27.22 -11.57
CA PRO A 113 10.92 28.27 -11.56
C PRO A 113 12.26 27.79 -11.00
#